data_AF-A0A1V5LXV6-F1
#
_entry.id   AF-A0A1V5LXV6-F1
#
_cell.length_a   1.000
_cell.length_b   1.000
_cell.length_c   1.000
_cell.angle_alpha   90.00
_cell.angle_beta   90.00
_cell.angle_gamma   90.00
#
_symmetry.space_group_name_H-M   'P 1'
#
loop_
_entity.id
_entity.type
_entity.pdbx_description
1 polymer ?
#
loop_
_entity_poly.entity_id
_entity_poly.type
_entity_poly.pdbx_seq_one_letter_code
_entity_poly.pdbx_strand_id
1 'polypeptide(L)'
;MCNSVSLSLFFSTFSLWLADLSTSVKRRSRLLVFLSWLSFTAGIFNYELFLPFAAFNALILAKSAPNIGARFKSFFLAGFFFALPVLAFVVYQKIFIPMFVQPLVHVPVFDIAEIASTLVDGLNIQLGPKLFSEIGQRIWLEGYLSSLSTLLPMMGLGLIFAALSFLVLRDETQAESFVQAKKTYLRAILVGLIAILCSYSIFGLNKEYHPLIESIFNRVNTGGGLGGSLVLSGLVCYLTVILREVFLKRGNSLLAKLSTVLPAGFLFILTSFYCLADLVTAKQWQVSWLLQRTVIETLLQNKASFSKQSSIFLVGCPRYVNWAPIYDGVWDFGMMCQMMLNSRDVKGGVVCDRLALSKEKIQDISKGFTVETYRFPDVFILHTYRHEVKKVPDVASFLQYLEDGGLLDKFLDKDLLEAWKKQVSH
;
A
#
# COMPACT_ATOMS: atom_id res chain seq x y z
N MET A 1 -4.94 -11.43 -1.70
CA MET A 1 -3.72 -10.61 -1.70
C MET A 1 -3.66 -9.74 -0.43
N CYS A 2 -3.68 -10.35 0.75
CA CYS A 2 -3.53 -9.59 1.99
C CYS A 2 -2.05 -9.22 2.19
N ASN A 3 -1.77 -7.93 2.00
CA ASN A 3 -0.71 -7.13 2.60
C ASN A 3 0.77 -7.51 2.33
N SER A 4 1.16 -7.58 1.05
CA SER A 4 2.59 -7.57 0.67
C SER A 4 3.32 -6.34 1.25
N VAL A 5 2.62 -5.23 1.46
CA VAL A 5 3.17 -4.00 2.06
C VAL A 5 3.51 -4.18 3.53
N SER A 6 2.61 -4.70 4.37
CA SER A 6 2.92 -4.94 5.79
C SER A 6 4.01 -5.99 5.98
N LEU A 7 4.01 -7.03 5.14
CA LEU A 7 5.10 -8.02 5.15
C LEU A 7 6.44 -7.39 4.75
N SER A 8 6.43 -6.52 3.74
CA SER A 8 7.62 -5.77 3.30
C SER A 8 8.09 -4.77 4.34
N LEU A 9 7.16 -4.09 5.02
CA LEU A 9 7.44 -3.17 6.11
C LEU A 9 8.07 -3.92 7.28
N PHE A 10 7.51 -5.08 7.66
CA PHE A 10 8.10 -5.96 8.66
C PHE A 10 9.54 -6.34 8.28
N PHE A 11 9.76 -6.85 7.07
CA PHE A 11 11.10 -7.23 6.62
C PHE A 11 12.08 -6.04 6.56
N SER A 12 11.61 -4.87 6.14
CA SER A 12 12.43 -3.65 6.04
C SER A 12 12.76 -3.05 7.40
N THR A 13 11.83 -3.08 8.36
CA THR A 13 12.07 -2.64 9.74
C THR A 13 12.91 -3.66 10.53
N PHE A 14 12.66 -4.96 10.34
CA PHE A 14 13.47 -6.03 10.90
C PHE A 14 14.91 -5.96 10.38
N SER A 15 15.10 -5.61 9.10
CA SER A 15 16.42 -5.32 8.52
C SER A 15 17.17 -4.22 9.28
N LEU A 16 16.51 -3.09 9.57
CA LEU A 16 17.10 -1.98 10.33
C LEU A 16 17.42 -2.39 11.77
N TRP A 17 16.54 -3.15 12.42
CA TRP A 17 16.76 -3.67 13.77
C TRP A 17 17.96 -4.63 13.83
N LEU A 18 18.07 -5.56 12.87
CA LEU A 18 19.22 -6.47 12.75
C LEU A 18 20.52 -5.70 12.47
N ALA A 19 20.47 -4.64 11.65
CA ALA A 19 21.62 -3.78 11.41
C ALA A 19 22.07 -3.08 12.70
N ASP A 20 21.15 -2.53 13.49
CA ASP A 20 21.48 -1.86 14.76
C ASP A 20 22.01 -2.86 15.80
N LEU A 21 21.34 -4.02 15.94
CA LEU A 21 21.79 -5.11 16.82
C LEU A 21 23.18 -5.62 16.43
N SER A 22 23.50 -5.66 15.12
CA SER A 22 24.84 -6.05 14.67
C SER A 22 25.94 -5.11 15.17
N THR A 23 25.59 -3.87 15.53
CA THR A 23 26.53 -2.86 16.02
C THR A 23 26.62 -2.76 17.54
N SER A 24 25.62 -3.28 18.28
CA SER A 24 25.62 -3.30 19.75
C SER A 24 26.38 -4.48 20.36
N VAL A 25 26.63 -5.54 19.58
CA VAL A 25 27.48 -6.67 19.99
C VAL A 25 28.96 -6.24 19.98
N LYS A 26 29.73 -6.59 21.04
CA LYS A 26 31.17 -6.27 21.20
C LYS A 26 32.05 -6.56 19.97
N ARG A 27 31.63 -7.50 19.12
CA ARG A 27 32.14 -7.69 17.76
C ARG A 27 30.98 -7.64 16.77
N ARG A 28 31.14 -6.86 15.71
CA ARG A 28 30.16 -6.75 14.64
C ARG A 28 29.84 -8.13 14.05
N SER A 29 28.61 -8.60 14.22
CA SER A 29 28.20 -9.92 13.76
C SER A 29 27.95 -9.91 12.25
N ARG A 30 28.80 -10.63 11.50
CA ARG A 30 28.62 -10.80 10.04
C ARG A 30 27.30 -11.50 9.71
N LEU A 31 26.86 -12.42 10.57
CA LEU A 31 25.57 -13.11 10.42
C LEU A 31 24.40 -12.13 10.51
N LEU A 32 24.40 -11.23 11.51
CA LEU A 32 23.32 -10.24 11.66
C LEU A 32 23.31 -9.22 10.51
N VAL A 33 24.47 -8.82 9.99
CA VAL A 33 24.56 -7.97 8.79
C VAL A 33 24.01 -8.69 7.56
N PHE A 34 24.32 -9.98 7.39
CA PHE A 34 23.78 -10.78 6.29
C PHE A 34 22.26 -10.98 6.40
N LEU A 35 21.76 -11.28 7.60
CA LEU A 35 20.32 -11.39 7.85
C LEU A 35 19.61 -10.05 7.61
N SER A 36 20.20 -8.93 8.03
CA SER A 36 19.69 -7.59 7.74
C SER A 36 19.56 -7.36 6.23
N TRP A 37 20.57 -7.74 5.44
CA TRP A 37 20.54 -7.66 3.99
C TRP A 37 19.50 -8.58 3.36
N LEU A 38 19.37 -9.82 3.85
CA LEU A 38 18.37 -10.77 3.36
C LEU A 38 16.96 -10.27 3.65
N SER A 39 16.70 -9.76 4.84
CA SER A 39 15.42 -9.14 5.21
C SER A 39 15.15 -7.90 4.36
N PHE A 40 16.13 -7.03 4.11
CA PHE A 40 15.94 -5.90 3.20
C PHE A 40 15.58 -6.36 1.78
N THR A 41 16.29 -7.36 1.26
CA THR A 41 16.04 -7.94 -0.06
C THR A 41 14.62 -8.50 -0.15
N ALA A 42 14.19 -9.27 0.85
CA ALA A 42 12.82 -9.78 0.93
C ALA A 42 11.80 -8.64 1.01
N GLY A 43 12.12 -7.55 1.72
CA GLY A 43 11.29 -6.36 1.79
C GLY A 43 11.08 -5.69 0.42
N ILE A 44 12.17 -5.38 -0.29
CA ILE A 44 12.06 -4.64 -1.56
C ILE A 44 11.47 -5.45 -2.71
N PHE A 45 11.70 -6.78 -2.74
CA PHE A 45 11.13 -7.65 -3.78
C PHE A 45 9.64 -7.91 -3.56
N ASN A 46 9.16 -7.78 -2.31
CA ASN A 46 7.73 -7.75 -2.05
C ASN A 46 7.13 -6.36 -2.31
N TYR A 47 7.90 -5.27 -2.11
CA TYR A 47 7.43 -3.89 -2.34
C TYR A 47 8.54 -2.82 -2.48
N GLU A 48 8.51 -2.06 -3.57
CA GLU A 48 9.53 -1.05 -3.92
C GLU A 48 9.55 0.20 -3.05
N LEU A 49 8.47 0.48 -2.32
CA LEU A 49 8.37 1.68 -1.47
C LEU A 49 9.49 1.75 -0.41
N PHE A 50 10.10 0.61 -0.07
CA PHE A 50 11.14 0.51 0.95
C PHE A 50 12.57 0.67 0.39
N LEU A 51 12.74 0.93 -0.91
CA LEU A 51 14.05 1.23 -1.52
C LEU A 51 14.89 2.26 -0.75
N PRO A 52 14.32 3.38 -0.22
CA PRO A 52 15.08 4.34 0.58
C PRO A 52 15.73 3.74 1.84
N PHE A 53 15.24 2.60 2.35
CA PHE A 53 15.79 1.94 3.55
C PHE A 53 17.15 1.27 3.31
N ALA A 54 17.59 1.11 2.05
CA ALA A 54 18.97 0.74 1.72
C ALA A 54 19.97 1.75 2.33
N ALA A 55 19.69 3.04 2.18
CA ALA A 55 20.54 4.11 2.69
C ALA A 55 20.53 4.14 4.23
N PHE A 56 19.38 3.90 4.86
CA PHE A 56 19.27 3.86 6.32
C PHE A 56 20.05 2.69 6.94
N ASN A 57 20.00 1.50 6.34
CA ASN A 57 20.84 0.37 6.75
C ASN A 57 22.33 0.70 6.66
N ALA A 58 22.76 1.33 5.56
CA ALA A 58 24.15 1.77 5.39
C ALA A 58 24.57 2.80 6.44
N LEU A 59 23.68 3.75 6.78
CA LEU A 59 23.93 4.76 7.83
C LEU A 59 24.07 4.14 9.22
N ILE A 60 23.19 3.20 9.60
CA ILE A 60 23.26 2.50 10.90
C ILE A 60 24.58 1.76 11.03
N LEU A 61 24.94 1.00 10.00
CA LEU A 61 26.19 0.26 9.95
C LEU A 61 27.43 1.17 9.94
N ALA A 62 27.34 2.35 9.34
CA ALA A 62 28.41 3.34 9.35
C ALA A 62 28.61 3.98 10.73
N LYS A 63 27.53 4.27 11.47
CA LYS A 63 27.56 4.96 12.78
C LYS A 63 28.45 4.28 13.82
N SER A 64 28.58 2.95 13.73
CA SER A 64 29.40 2.14 14.64
C SER A 64 30.91 2.27 14.42
N ALA A 65 31.36 2.92 13.35
CA ALA A 65 32.78 3.07 13.05
C ALA A 65 33.44 4.16 13.92
N PRO A 66 34.71 3.96 14.32
CA PRO A 66 35.37 4.73 15.39
C PRO A 66 35.70 6.18 15.00
N ASN A 67 35.90 6.47 13.72
CA ASN A 67 36.27 7.81 13.25
C ASN A 67 35.56 8.15 11.93
N ILE A 68 35.60 9.43 11.53
CA ILE A 68 34.82 9.92 10.39
C ILE A 68 35.24 9.26 9.06
N GLY A 69 36.53 9.02 8.83
CA GLY A 69 37.02 8.33 7.64
C GLY A 69 36.55 6.87 7.57
N ALA A 70 36.57 6.16 8.70
CA ALA A 70 36.05 4.80 8.81
C ALA A 70 34.51 4.76 8.69
N ARG A 71 33.80 5.80 9.14
CA ARG A 71 32.35 5.96 8.93
C ARG A 71 32.03 6.13 7.45
N PHE A 72 32.75 7.01 6.75
CA PHE A 72 32.61 7.18 5.30
C PHE A 72 32.88 5.86 4.56
N LYS A 73 33.99 5.19 4.86
CA LYS A 73 34.32 3.89 4.25
C LYS A 73 33.25 2.83 4.54
N SER A 74 32.78 2.73 5.79
CA SER A 74 31.73 1.77 6.18
C SER A 74 30.39 2.10 5.51
N PHE A 75 30.06 3.39 5.36
CA PHE A 75 28.86 3.84 4.65
C PHE A 75 28.90 3.44 3.18
N PHE A 76 29.99 3.68 2.46
CA PHE A 76 30.09 3.30 1.04
C PHE A 76 30.13 1.78 0.85
N LEU A 77 30.83 1.03 1.71
CA LEU A 77 30.85 -0.44 1.65
C LEU A 77 29.48 -1.04 1.94
N ALA A 78 28.80 -0.57 2.99
CA ALA A 78 27.45 -1.01 3.30
C ALA A 78 26.46 -0.55 2.22
N GLY A 79 26.60 0.68 1.73
CA GLY A 79 25.81 1.23 0.64
C GLY A 79 25.92 0.39 -0.62
N PHE A 80 27.13 -0.03 -1.00
CA PHE A 80 27.34 -0.95 -2.12
C PHE A 80 26.65 -2.30 -1.88
N PHE A 81 26.78 -2.87 -0.68
CA PHE A 81 26.15 -4.14 -0.34
C PHE A 81 24.61 -4.09 -0.40
N PHE A 82 24.01 -3.03 0.13
CA PHE A 82 22.56 -2.79 0.07
C PHE A 82 22.07 -2.24 -1.28
N ALA A 83 22.97 -1.76 -2.14
CA ALA A 83 22.65 -1.38 -3.52
C ALA A 83 22.50 -2.60 -4.44
N LEU A 84 23.10 -3.76 -4.12
CA LEU A 84 22.96 -4.96 -4.94
C LEU A 84 21.49 -5.42 -5.09
N PRO A 85 20.69 -5.54 -4.00
CA PRO A 85 19.26 -5.82 -4.11
C PRO A 85 18.51 -4.75 -4.89
N VAL A 86 18.85 -3.46 -4.69
CA VAL A 86 18.24 -2.35 -5.43
C VAL A 86 18.50 -2.47 -6.93
N LEU A 87 19.75 -2.76 -7.32
CA LEU A 87 20.13 -2.94 -8.72
C LEU A 87 19.41 -4.16 -9.33
N ALA A 88 19.36 -5.28 -8.61
CA ALA A 88 18.63 -6.47 -9.04
C ALA A 88 17.14 -6.16 -9.25
N PHE A 89 16.54 -5.40 -8.33
CA PHE A 89 15.16 -4.94 -8.44
C PHE A 89 14.95 -3.99 -9.62
N VAL A 90 15.85 -3.02 -9.84
CA VAL A 90 15.79 -2.11 -11.00
C VAL A 90 15.93 -2.88 -12.31
N VAL A 91 16.84 -3.84 -12.40
CA VAL A 91 16.99 -4.72 -13.57
C VAL A 91 15.72 -5.53 -13.80
N TYR A 92 15.15 -6.10 -12.75
CA TYR A 92 13.85 -6.78 -12.83
C TYR A 92 12.75 -5.85 -13.36
N GLN A 93 12.60 -4.65 -12.81
CA GLN A 93 11.58 -3.67 -13.21
C GLN A 93 11.79 -3.02 -14.57
N LYS A 94 13.04 -2.85 -15.03
CA LYS A 94 13.36 -2.13 -16.28
C LYS A 94 13.64 -3.04 -17.46
N ILE A 95 14.06 -4.28 -17.21
CA ILE A 95 14.37 -5.24 -18.28
C ILE A 95 13.28 -6.30 -18.33
N PHE A 96 12.96 -6.94 -17.21
CA PHE A 96 12.03 -8.07 -17.22
C PHE A 96 10.57 -7.62 -17.28
N ILE A 97 10.11 -6.73 -16.40
CA ILE A 97 8.70 -6.28 -16.39
C ILE A 97 8.24 -5.69 -17.73
N PRO A 98 9.00 -4.84 -18.44
CA PRO A 98 8.58 -4.30 -19.72
C PRO A 98 8.50 -5.34 -20.84
N MET A 99 9.16 -6.50 -20.69
CA MET A 99 8.95 -7.65 -21.59
C MET A 99 7.56 -8.29 -21.41
N PHE A 100 6.87 -8.00 -20.30
CA PHE A 100 5.55 -8.55 -19.97
C PHE A 100 4.42 -7.51 -20.00
N VAL A 101 4.72 -6.21 -19.88
CA VAL A 101 3.71 -5.15 -19.81
C VAL A 101 4.21 -3.89 -20.53
N GLN A 102 3.38 -3.28 -21.39
CA GLN A 102 3.67 -1.94 -21.91
C GLN A 102 3.51 -0.90 -20.78
N PRO A 103 4.56 -0.15 -20.40
CA PRO A 103 4.44 0.85 -19.37
C PRO A 103 3.54 1.99 -19.81
N LEU A 104 2.59 2.38 -18.95
CA LEU A 104 1.92 3.67 -19.03
C LEU A 104 2.95 4.77 -18.74
N VAL A 105 3.40 5.45 -19.80
CA VAL A 105 4.30 6.60 -19.66
C VAL A 105 3.46 7.81 -19.29
N HIS A 106 3.46 8.20 -18.00
CA HIS A 106 3.11 9.57 -17.63
C HIS A 106 4.35 10.43 -17.82
N VAL A 107 4.19 11.59 -18.46
CA VAL A 107 5.29 12.55 -18.64
C VAL A 107 5.54 13.21 -17.28
N PRO A 108 6.72 13.07 -16.66
CA PRO A 108 7.01 13.75 -15.40
C PRO A 108 7.03 15.26 -15.66
N VAL A 109 6.30 16.01 -14.85
CA VAL A 109 6.27 17.48 -14.91
C VAL A 109 7.02 18.02 -13.70
N PHE A 110 8.08 18.78 -13.93
CA PHE A 110 8.84 19.43 -12.86
C PHE A 110 8.30 20.84 -12.62
N ASP A 111 7.45 20.96 -11.60
CA ASP A 111 6.88 22.23 -11.15
C ASP A 111 7.13 22.38 -9.64
N ILE A 112 8.00 23.32 -9.25
CA ILE A 112 8.45 23.47 -7.86
C ILE A 112 7.29 23.86 -6.94
N ALA A 113 6.36 24.68 -7.41
CA ALA A 113 5.20 25.09 -6.62
C ALA A 113 4.29 23.88 -6.36
N GLU A 114 4.08 23.06 -7.38
CA GLU A 114 3.27 21.83 -7.29
C GLU A 114 3.91 20.76 -6.39
N ILE A 115 5.24 20.61 -6.47
CA ILE A 115 5.98 19.72 -5.58
C ILE A 115 5.83 20.18 -4.13
N ALA A 116 5.97 21.49 -3.88
CA ALA A 116 5.85 22.04 -2.54
C ALA A 116 4.43 21.91 -1.97
N SER A 117 3.38 22.24 -2.75
CA SER A 117 1.98 22.07 -2.32
C SER A 117 1.67 20.62 -2.00
N THR A 118 2.07 19.70 -2.87
CA THR A 118 1.90 18.25 -2.70
C THR A 118 2.54 17.74 -1.40
N LEU A 119 3.75 18.19 -1.08
CA LEU A 119 4.44 17.78 0.15
C LEU A 119 3.74 18.31 1.41
N VAL A 120 3.22 19.54 1.36
CA VAL A 120 2.41 20.12 2.43
C VAL A 120 1.10 19.34 2.62
N ASP A 121 0.43 18.98 1.52
CA ASP A 121 -0.78 18.17 1.57
C ASP A 121 -0.53 16.78 2.15
N GLY A 122 0.60 16.14 1.78
CA GLY A 122 1.04 14.88 2.38
C GLY A 122 1.27 14.97 3.89
N LEU A 123 1.88 16.05 4.37
CA LEU A 123 2.03 16.33 5.81
C LEU A 123 0.67 16.54 6.48
N ASN A 124 -0.23 17.30 5.87
CA ASN A 124 -1.58 17.56 6.39
C ASN A 124 -2.43 16.28 6.44
N ILE A 125 -2.25 15.35 5.50
CA ILE A 125 -2.90 14.04 5.52
C ILE A 125 -2.42 13.21 6.71
N GLN A 126 -1.12 13.19 7.00
CA GLN A 126 -0.57 12.30 8.02
C GLN A 126 -0.61 12.88 9.45
N LEU A 127 -0.45 14.20 9.58
CA LEU A 127 -0.31 14.88 10.87
C LEU A 127 -1.47 15.84 11.17
N GLY A 128 -2.30 16.15 10.17
CA GLY A 128 -3.42 17.06 10.32
C GLY A 128 -4.67 16.43 10.92
N PRO A 129 -5.65 17.25 11.35
CA PRO A 129 -6.87 16.77 12.00
C PRO A 129 -7.81 16.03 11.03
N LYS A 130 -7.66 16.27 9.71
CA LYS A 130 -8.53 15.72 8.67
C LYS A 130 -8.58 14.19 8.69
N LEU A 131 -7.43 13.55 8.87
CA LEU A 131 -7.34 12.09 9.00
C LEU A 131 -8.18 11.57 10.17
N PHE A 132 -8.02 12.18 11.34
CA PHE A 132 -8.74 11.79 12.55
C PHE A 132 -10.25 12.03 12.42
N SER A 133 -10.66 13.15 11.82
CA SER A 133 -12.08 13.44 11.60
C SER A 133 -12.72 12.48 10.60
N GLU A 134 -12.08 12.22 9.46
CA GLU A 134 -12.64 11.36 8.42
C GLU A 134 -12.71 9.89 8.87
N ILE A 135 -11.63 9.38 9.47
CA ILE A 135 -11.60 8.01 10.01
C ILE A 135 -12.56 7.87 11.19
N GLY A 136 -12.59 8.86 12.09
CA GLY A 136 -13.49 8.86 13.25
C GLY A 136 -14.97 8.83 12.84
N GLN A 137 -15.36 9.61 11.84
CA GLN A 137 -16.71 9.58 11.27
C GLN A 137 -17.05 8.19 10.71
N ARG A 138 -16.12 7.51 10.06
CA ARG A 138 -16.36 6.17 9.51
C ARG A 138 -16.47 5.10 10.59
N ILE A 139 -15.60 5.13 11.59
CA ILE A 139 -15.67 4.24 12.76
C ILE A 139 -17.06 4.38 13.43
N TRP A 140 -17.55 5.62 13.54
CA TRP A 140 -18.88 5.91 14.06
C TRP A 140 -19.99 5.34 13.17
N LEU A 141 -19.97 5.62 11.86
CA LEU A 141 -20.98 5.17 10.91
C LEU A 141 -21.06 3.63 10.78
N GLU A 142 -19.93 2.95 10.90
CA GLU A 142 -19.86 1.48 10.90
C GLU A 142 -20.32 0.85 12.23
N GLY A 143 -20.61 1.67 13.25
CA GLY A 143 -21.15 1.20 14.52
C GLY A 143 -20.17 0.42 15.39
N TYR A 144 -18.86 0.42 15.09
CA TYR A 144 -17.88 -0.37 15.84
C TYR A 144 -17.75 0.04 17.30
N LEU A 145 -18.04 1.30 17.63
CA LEU A 145 -18.08 1.79 19.01
C LEU A 145 -19.28 1.26 19.82
N SER A 146 -20.26 0.64 19.15
CA SER A 146 -21.40 0.00 19.81
C SER A 146 -21.24 -1.52 19.96
N SER A 147 -20.21 -2.11 19.35
CA SER A 147 -19.96 -3.55 19.32
C SER A 147 -18.92 -3.99 20.35
N LEU A 148 -19.35 -4.66 21.42
CA LEU A 148 -18.45 -5.20 22.44
C LEU A 148 -17.45 -6.24 21.88
N SER A 149 -17.88 -7.04 20.89
CA SER A 149 -17.03 -8.05 20.25
C SER A 149 -15.90 -7.42 19.43
N THR A 150 -16.08 -6.18 18.97
CA THR A 150 -15.05 -5.40 18.27
C THR A 150 -14.19 -4.60 19.24
N LEU A 151 -14.80 -3.97 20.25
CA LEU A 151 -14.10 -3.10 21.19
C LEU A 151 -13.14 -3.85 22.11
N LEU A 152 -13.53 -5.00 22.65
CA LEU A 152 -12.72 -5.75 23.61
C LEU A 152 -11.34 -6.15 23.04
N PRO A 153 -11.23 -6.73 21.83
CA PRO A 153 -9.93 -7.01 21.21
C PRO A 153 -9.10 -5.75 20.95
N MET A 154 -9.71 -4.65 20.51
CA MET A 154 -8.99 -3.39 20.20
C MET A 154 -8.46 -2.71 21.47
N MET A 155 -9.23 -2.77 22.56
CA MET A 155 -8.77 -2.34 23.89
C MET A 155 -7.68 -3.28 24.42
N GLY A 156 -7.81 -4.59 24.22
CA GLY A 156 -6.77 -5.56 24.59
C GLY A 156 -5.44 -5.27 23.91
N LEU A 157 -5.45 -5.06 22.58
CA LEU A 157 -4.27 -4.66 21.82
C LEU A 157 -3.70 -3.33 22.29
N GLY A 158 -4.55 -2.32 22.44
CA GLY A 158 -4.14 -1.02 22.99
C GLY A 158 -3.43 -1.18 24.33
N LEU A 159 -3.98 -1.99 25.25
CA LEU A 159 -3.42 -2.20 26.59
C LEU A 159 -2.05 -2.87 26.52
N ILE A 160 -1.87 -3.84 25.62
CA ILE A 160 -0.56 -4.48 25.38
C ILE A 160 0.45 -3.44 24.92
N PHE A 161 0.12 -2.62 23.92
CA PHE A 161 1.03 -1.58 23.43
C PHE A 161 1.31 -0.50 24.47
N ALA A 162 0.32 -0.14 25.28
CA ALA A 162 0.49 0.80 26.39
C ALA A 162 1.42 0.24 27.47
N ALA A 163 1.26 -1.04 27.83
CA ALA A 163 2.13 -1.73 28.77
C ALA A 163 3.57 -1.83 28.24
N LEU A 164 3.76 -2.19 26.97
CA LEU A 164 5.07 -2.20 26.32
C LEU A 164 5.70 -0.80 26.31
N SER A 165 4.94 0.22 25.93
CA SER A 165 5.40 1.62 25.92
C SER A 165 5.79 2.08 27.32
N PHE A 166 5.01 1.71 28.35
CA PHE A 166 5.33 1.99 29.74
C PHE A 166 6.64 1.32 30.17
N LEU A 167 6.86 0.05 29.80
CA LEU A 167 8.12 -0.65 30.09
C LEU A 167 9.33 0.03 29.42
N VAL A 168 9.23 0.38 28.13
CA VAL A 168 10.29 1.09 27.40
C VAL A 168 10.59 2.46 28.05
N LEU A 169 9.55 3.25 28.33
CA LEU A 169 9.72 4.56 28.96
C LEU A 169 10.23 4.46 30.40
N ARG A 170 9.97 3.35 31.10
CA ARG A 170 10.49 3.08 32.44
C ARG A 170 11.98 2.74 32.41
N ASP A 171 12.43 1.96 31.44
CA ASP A 171 13.81 1.48 31.36
C ASP A 171 14.76 2.53 30.78
N GLU A 172 14.37 3.28 29.75
CA GLU A 172 15.19 4.36 29.16
C GLU A 172 15.48 5.52 30.12
N THR A 173 14.79 5.55 31.24
CA THR A 173 14.88 6.59 32.26
C THR A 173 15.60 6.12 33.52
N GLN A 174 16.09 4.88 33.55
CA GLN A 174 16.94 4.34 34.61
C GLN A 174 18.42 4.23 34.24
N ALA A 175 18.82 4.48 32.99
CA ALA A 175 20.21 4.37 32.57
C ALA A 175 20.68 5.60 31.78
N GLU A 176 21.49 6.44 32.40
CA GLU A 176 22.54 7.25 31.75
C GLU A 176 22.11 8.20 30.60
N SER A 177 21.61 9.36 31.03
CA SER A 177 21.43 10.63 30.31
C SER A 177 20.12 10.83 29.52
N PHE A 178 19.22 11.63 30.11
CA PHE A 178 18.09 12.27 29.41
C PHE A 178 18.50 12.92 28.08
N VAL A 179 19.76 13.36 27.97
CA VAL A 179 20.35 13.90 26.74
C VAL A 179 20.34 12.89 25.59
N GLN A 180 20.69 11.63 25.85
CA GLN A 180 20.70 10.60 24.82
C GLN A 180 19.29 10.22 24.39
N ALA A 181 18.36 10.05 25.34
CA ALA A 181 16.95 9.78 25.04
C ALA A 181 16.33 10.88 24.17
N LYS A 182 16.53 12.16 24.54
CA LYS A 182 16.09 13.31 23.73
C LYS A 182 16.64 13.27 22.30
N LYS A 183 17.93 12.93 22.13
CA LYS A 183 18.54 12.79 20.79
C LYS A 183 17.93 11.65 19.99
N THR A 184 17.62 10.52 20.61
CA THR A 184 16.98 9.37 19.96
C THR A 184 15.60 9.74 19.44
N TYR A 185 14.75 10.33 20.28
CA TYR A 185 13.40 10.71 19.87
C TYR A 185 13.37 11.83 18.83
N LEU A 186 14.27 12.81 18.94
CA LEU A 186 14.42 13.83 17.90
C LEU A 186 14.82 13.23 16.55
N ARG A 187 15.70 12.21 16.54
CA ARG A 187 16.05 11.49 15.31
C ARG A 187 14.86 10.72 14.75
N ALA A 188 14.04 10.09 15.60
CA ALA A 188 12.83 9.41 15.15
C ALA A 188 11.85 10.38 14.47
N ILE A 189 11.64 11.56 15.05
CA ILE A 189 10.82 12.63 14.45
C ILE A 189 11.38 13.03 13.07
N LEU A 190 12.68 13.31 12.97
CA LEU A 190 13.31 13.71 11.71
C LEU A 190 13.21 12.62 10.64
N VAL A 191 13.46 11.36 11.01
CA VAL A 191 13.30 10.21 10.10
C VAL A 191 11.84 10.07 9.66
N GLY A 192 10.89 10.26 10.57
CA GLY A 192 9.46 10.24 10.26
C GLY A 192 9.04 11.33 9.27
N LEU A 193 9.51 12.56 9.46
CA LEU A 193 9.26 13.67 8.52
C LEU A 193 9.83 13.37 7.12
N ILE A 194 11.07 12.88 7.05
CA ILE A 194 11.70 12.48 5.78
C ILE A 194 10.88 11.37 5.11
N ALA A 195 10.43 10.38 5.88
CA ALA A 195 9.62 9.28 5.35
C ALA A 195 8.29 9.79 4.76
N ILE A 196 7.61 10.75 5.42
CA ILE A 196 6.40 11.38 4.88
C ILE A 196 6.72 12.08 3.55
N LEU A 197 7.73 12.97 3.54
CA LEU A 197 8.08 13.75 2.35
C LEU A 197 8.48 12.86 1.16
N CYS A 198 9.33 11.86 1.40
CA CYS A 198 9.73 10.91 0.36
C CYS A 198 8.53 10.14 -0.19
N SER A 199 7.59 9.73 0.67
CA SER A 199 6.40 8.98 0.25
C SER A 199 5.54 9.80 -0.71
N TYR A 200 5.23 11.05 -0.36
CA TYR A 200 4.35 11.91 -1.18
C TYR A 200 5.04 12.59 -2.37
N SER A 201 6.37 12.56 -2.46
CA SER A 201 7.12 13.17 -3.55
C SER A 201 6.73 12.68 -4.95
N ILE A 202 6.21 11.45 -5.07
CA ILE A 202 5.77 10.87 -6.34
C ILE A 202 4.63 11.67 -6.99
N PHE A 203 3.74 12.28 -6.19
CA PHE A 203 2.64 13.09 -6.69
C PHE A 203 3.12 14.46 -7.20
N GLY A 204 4.23 14.99 -6.66
CA GLY A 204 4.77 16.28 -7.08
C GLY A 204 5.31 16.27 -8.52
N LEU A 205 5.53 15.08 -9.08
CA LEU A 205 5.99 14.90 -10.46
C LEU A 205 4.84 14.62 -11.44
N ASN A 206 3.60 14.55 -10.97
CA ASN A 206 2.43 14.23 -11.79
C ASN A 206 1.22 15.12 -11.45
N LYS A 207 0.84 16.00 -12.39
CA LYS A 207 -0.30 16.93 -12.22
C LYS A 207 -1.68 16.26 -12.26
N GLU A 208 -1.76 14.99 -12.64
CA GLU A 208 -3.03 14.25 -12.73
C GLU A 208 -3.43 13.64 -11.38
N TYR A 209 -2.51 13.54 -10.42
CA TYR A 209 -2.75 12.83 -9.16
C TYR A 209 -2.29 13.65 -7.95
N HIS A 210 -3.19 13.81 -6.98
CA HIS A 210 -2.89 14.47 -5.70
C HIS A 210 -2.92 13.49 -4.52
N PRO A 211 -2.19 13.80 -3.43
CA PRO A 211 -2.30 13.07 -2.17
C PRO A 211 -3.74 13.06 -1.66
N LEU A 212 -4.28 11.89 -1.39
CA LEU A 212 -5.59 11.69 -0.78
C LEU A 212 -5.50 10.61 0.30
N ILE A 213 -6.32 10.73 1.35
CA ILE A 213 -6.46 9.69 2.39
C ILE A 213 -6.95 8.39 1.76
N GLU A 214 -7.79 8.49 0.74
CA GLU A 214 -8.40 7.38 0.03
C GLU A 214 -8.08 7.45 -1.45
N SER A 215 -7.24 6.54 -1.90
CA SER A 215 -6.78 6.51 -3.28
C SER A 215 -6.36 5.10 -3.68
N ILE A 216 -6.42 4.81 -4.98
CA ILE A 216 -5.76 3.65 -5.58
C ILE A 216 -4.24 3.65 -5.29
N PHE A 217 -3.68 4.83 -5.04
CA PHE A 217 -2.30 5.05 -4.59
C PHE A 217 -2.13 5.01 -3.07
N ASN A 218 -3.10 4.44 -2.31
CA ASN A 218 -3.05 4.25 -0.85
C ASN A 218 -1.75 3.59 -0.34
N ARG A 219 -1.05 2.91 -1.24
CA ARG A 219 0.31 2.39 -1.10
C ARG A 219 1.30 3.45 -0.57
N VAL A 220 1.19 4.68 -1.05
CA VAL A 220 1.97 5.84 -0.59
C VAL A 220 1.63 6.21 0.86
N ASN A 221 0.36 6.07 1.24
CA ASN A 221 -0.09 6.31 2.62
C ASN A 221 0.49 5.29 3.61
N THR A 222 0.99 4.13 3.17
CA THR A 222 1.72 3.22 4.07
C THR A 222 3.07 3.78 4.50
N GLY A 223 3.84 4.34 3.56
CA GLY A 223 5.10 5.02 3.86
C GLY A 223 4.86 6.30 4.67
N GLY A 224 3.86 7.09 4.28
CA GLY A 224 3.41 8.27 5.02
C GLY A 224 2.95 7.93 6.45
N GLY A 225 2.17 6.87 6.63
CA GLY A 225 1.64 6.43 7.92
C GLY A 225 2.72 5.91 8.87
N LEU A 226 3.74 5.20 8.35
CA LEU A 226 4.92 4.86 9.13
C LEU A 226 5.64 6.14 9.60
N GLY A 227 5.84 7.10 8.70
CA GLY A 227 6.47 8.36 9.02
C GLY A 227 5.69 9.16 10.07
N GLY A 228 4.36 9.26 9.91
CA GLY A 228 3.45 9.89 10.85
C GLY A 228 3.52 9.23 12.24
N SER A 229 3.57 7.89 12.28
CA SER A 229 3.72 7.13 13.52
C SER A 229 5.03 7.45 14.24
N LEU A 230 6.16 7.56 13.52
CA LEU A 230 7.45 7.94 14.08
C LEU A 230 7.45 9.39 14.61
N VAL A 231 6.80 10.30 13.91
CA VAL A 231 6.65 11.70 14.35
C VAL A 231 5.82 11.77 15.62
N LEU A 232 4.61 11.19 15.63
CA LEU A 232 3.69 11.25 16.78
C LEU A 232 4.27 10.57 18.01
N SER A 233 4.76 9.32 17.88
CA SER A 233 5.38 8.60 18.98
C SER A 233 6.66 9.28 19.47
N GLY A 234 7.50 9.77 18.54
CA GLY A 234 8.71 10.52 18.86
C GLY A 234 8.42 11.80 19.65
N LEU A 235 7.39 12.56 19.27
CA LEU A 235 6.95 13.76 20.00
C LEU A 235 6.46 13.43 21.41
N VAL A 236 5.59 12.42 21.54
CA VAL A 236 5.06 11.97 22.83
C VAL A 236 6.20 11.54 23.77
N CYS A 237 7.13 10.72 23.28
CA CYS A 237 8.27 10.27 24.08
C CYS A 237 9.26 11.39 24.38
N TYR A 238 9.52 12.29 23.44
CA TYR A 238 10.39 13.46 23.66
C TYR A 238 9.84 14.38 24.76
N LEU A 239 8.54 14.68 24.73
CA LEU A 239 7.86 15.46 25.76
C LEU A 239 7.87 14.74 27.11
N THR A 240 7.65 13.42 27.12
CA THR A 240 7.74 12.56 28.31
C THR A 240 9.09 12.71 29.00
N VAL A 241 10.18 12.62 28.22
CA VAL A 241 11.55 12.75 28.73
C VAL A 241 11.80 14.14 29.32
N ILE A 242 11.34 15.21 28.67
CA ILE A 242 11.47 16.59 29.16
C ILE A 242 10.73 16.78 30.48
N LEU A 243 9.44 16.41 30.53
CA LEU A 243 8.61 16.59 31.71
C LEU A 243 9.17 15.82 32.90
N ARG A 244 9.60 14.58 32.66
CA ARG A 244 10.20 13.74 33.70
C ARG A 244 11.52 14.31 34.22
N GLU A 245 12.39 14.81 33.34
CA GLU A 245 13.64 15.48 33.74
C GLU A 245 13.33 16.68 34.65
N VAL A 246 12.35 17.51 34.30
CA VAL A 246 11.94 18.68 35.09
C VAL A 246 11.37 18.26 36.46
N PHE A 247 10.46 17.28 36.50
CA PHE A 247 9.84 16.85 37.76
C PHE A 247 10.81 16.14 38.70
N LEU A 248 11.73 15.32 38.17
CA LEU A 248 12.78 14.70 38.97
C LEU A 248 13.77 15.74 39.52
N LYS A 249 14.18 16.73 38.71
CA LYS A 249 15.01 17.86 39.18
C LYS A 249 14.33 18.67 40.29
N ARG A 250 13.00 18.74 40.30
CA ARG A 250 12.20 19.39 41.34
C ARG A 250 11.87 18.49 42.54
N GLY A 251 12.39 17.26 42.58
CA GLY A 251 12.14 16.32 43.67
C GLY A 251 10.72 15.72 43.71
N ASN A 252 9.89 15.94 42.69
CA ASN A 252 8.50 15.48 42.68
C ASN A 252 8.38 14.12 41.99
N SER A 253 8.57 13.06 42.78
CA SER A 253 8.54 11.66 42.32
C SER A 253 7.17 11.21 41.80
N LEU A 254 6.07 11.79 42.31
CA LEU A 254 4.72 11.50 41.84
C LEU A 254 4.49 12.06 40.43
N LEU A 255 4.82 13.34 40.21
CA LEU A 255 4.70 13.96 38.88
C LEU A 255 5.62 13.31 37.85
N ALA A 256 6.82 12.86 38.25
CA ALA A 256 7.72 12.11 37.39
C ALA A 256 7.16 10.73 36.96
N LYS A 257 6.37 10.08 37.81
CA LYS A 257 5.65 8.84 37.46
C LYS A 257 4.48 9.14 36.53
N LEU A 258 3.67 10.16 36.87
CA LEU A 258 2.52 10.58 36.06
C LEU A 258 2.94 11.03 34.65
N SER A 259 4.11 11.67 34.51
CA SER A 259 4.64 12.06 33.21
C SER A 259 5.01 10.87 32.32
N THR A 260 5.02 9.64 32.84
CA THR A 260 5.22 8.40 32.05
C THR A 260 3.87 7.68 31.80
N VAL A 261 3.00 7.66 32.81
CA VAL A 261 1.69 7.00 32.73
C VAL A 261 0.73 7.71 31.77
N LEU A 262 0.66 9.05 31.82
CA LEU A 262 -0.25 9.82 30.96
C LEU A 262 0.08 9.66 29.47
N PRO A 263 1.35 9.79 29.03
CA PRO A 263 1.75 9.47 27.66
C PRO A 263 1.44 8.03 27.23
N ALA A 264 1.66 7.04 28.11
CA ALA A 264 1.30 5.65 27.81
C ALA A 264 -0.22 5.49 27.63
N GLY A 265 -1.04 6.17 28.43
CA GLY A 265 -2.49 6.23 28.27
C GLY A 265 -2.95 6.97 27.01
N PHE A 266 -2.20 7.97 26.56
CA PHE A 266 -2.46 8.63 25.28
C PHE A 266 -2.13 7.70 24.09
N LEU A 267 -0.98 7.01 24.14
CA LEU A 267 -0.60 6.01 23.15
C LEU A 267 -1.56 4.82 23.10
N PHE A 268 -2.16 4.45 24.24
CA PHE A 268 -3.26 3.49 24.31
C PHE A 268 -4.43 3.94 23.42
N ILE A 269 -4.93 5.16 23.63
CA ILE A 269 -6.07 5.71 22.88
C ILE A 269 -5.75 5.78 21.38
N LEU A 270 -4.56 6.28 21.03
CA LEU A 270 -4.13 6.36 19.64
C LEU A 270 -4.02 4.98 18.99
N THR A 271 -3.40 4.01 19.65
CA THR A 271 -3.26 2.66 19.11
C THR A 271 -4.63 2.02 18.91
N SER A 272 -5.53 2.11 19.90
CA SER A 272 -6.89 1.60 19.76
C SER A 272 -7.67 2.29 18.62
N PHE A 273 -7.49 3.60 18.43
CA PHE A 273 -8.06 4.33 17.30
C PHE A 273 -7.54 3.80 15.96
N TYR A 274 -6.22 3.63 15.80
CA TYR A 274 -5.64 3.12 14.56
C TYR A 274 -5.99 1.66 14.28
N CYS A 275 -6.16 0.82 15.30
CA CYS A 275 -6.66 -0.54 15.09
C CYS A 275 -8.12 -0.55 14.59
N LEU A 276 -8.97 0.35 15.12
CA LEU A 276 -10.32 0.54 14.59
C LEU A 276 -10.31 1.11 13.16
N ALA A 277 -9.38 2.02 12.86
CA ALA A 277 -9.19 2.57 11.53
C ALA A 277 -8.82 1.47 10.50
N ASP A 278 -7.94 0.55 10.88
CA ASP A 278 -7.55 -0.59 10.05
C ASP A 278 -8.76 -1.49 9.75
N LEU A 279 -9.62 -1.76 10.75
CA LEU A 279 -10.85 -2.54 10.55
C LEU A 279 -11.81 -1.89 9.53
N VAL A 280 -12.08 -0.59 9.68
CA VAL A 280 -12.93 0.17 8.76
C VAL A 280 -12.37 0.12 7.35
N THR A 281 -11.06 0.31 7.19
CA THR A 281 -10.42 0.35 5.87
C THR A 281 -10.19 -1.03 5.26
N ALA A 282 -10.16 -2.10 6.07
CA ALA A 282 -10.06 -3.48 5.62
C ALA A 282 -11.36 -4.00 4.99
N LYS A 283 -12.52 -3.45 5.35
CA LYS A 283 -13.83 -3.90 4.84
C LYS A 283 -13.92 -3.83 3.32
N GLN A 284 -13.47 -2.73 2.70
CA GLN A 284 -13.46 -2.61 1.24
C GLN A 284 -12.57 -3.69 0.58
N TRP A 285 -11.44 -4.01 1.19
CA TRP A 285 -10.54 -5.08 0.74
C TRP A 285 -11.17 -6.46 0.88
N GLN A 286 -11.91 -6.71 1.95
CA GLN A 286 -12.66 -7.97 2.14
C GLN A 286 -13.73 -8.13 1.06
N VAL A 287 -14.50 -7.08 0.78
CA VAL A 287 -15.54 -7.11 -0.27
C VAL A 287 -14.90 -7.32 -1.65
N SER A 288 -13.81 -6.60 -1.96
CA SER A 288 -13.05 -6.82 -3.19
C SER A 288 -12.57 -8.28 -3.32
N TRP A 289 -11.99 -8.83 -2.25
CA TRP A 289 -11.53 -10.22 -2.23
C TRP A 289 -12.66 -11.23 -2.45
N LEU A 290 -13.81 -11.01 -1.82
CA LEU A 290 -14.98 -11.86 -2.01
C LEU A 290 -15.46 -11.82 -3.47
N LEU A 291 -15.53 -10.63 -4.08
CA LEU A 291 -15.90 -10.49 -5.50
C LEU A 291 -14.89 -11.18 -6.44
N GLN A 292 -13.59 -11.03 -6.20
CA GLN A 292 -12.57 -11.77 -6.96
C GLN A 292 -12.76 -13.29 -6.83
N ARG A 293 -12.99 -13.79 -5.61
CA ARG A 293 -13.25 -15.21 -5.36
C ARG A 293 -14.49 -15.70 -6.10
N THR A 294 -15.59 -14.95 -6.03
CA THR A 294 -16.81 -15.27 -6.77
C THR A 294 -16.55 -15.38 -8.28
N VAL A 295 -15.81 -14.43 -8.86
CA VAL A 295 -15.44 -14.47 -10.28
C VAL A 295 -14.62 -15.72 -10.61
N ILE A 296 -13.62 -16.04 -9.78
CA ILE A 296 -12.79 -17.25 -9.95
C ILE A 296 -13.64 -18.52 -9.85
N GLU A 297 -14.53 -18.60 -8.86
CA GLU A 297 -15.40 -19.75 -8.64
C GLU A 297 -16.36 -19.94 -9.83
N THR A 298 -17.00 -18.88 -10.31
CA THR A 298 -17.86 -18.92 -11.51
C THR A 298 -17.07 -19.34 -12.76
N LEU A 299 -15.84 -18.83 -12.92
CA LEU A 299 -14.96 -19.20 -14.03
C LEU A 299 -14.59 -20.69 -13.98
N LEU A 300 -14.18 -21.20 -12.82
CA LEU A 300 -13.76 -22.59 -12.64
C LEU A 300 -14.92 -23.57 -12.77
N GLN A 301 -16.11 -23.24 -12.27
CA GLN A 301 -17.32 -24.04 -12.44
C GLN A 301 -17.70 -24.21 -13.91
N ASN A 302 -17.43 -23.20 -14.74
CA ASN A 302 -17.72 -23.21 -16.17
C ASN A 302 -16.50 -23.56 -17.04
N LYS A 303 -15.40 -24.07 -16.44
CA LYS A 303 -14.14 -24.34 -17.12
C LYS A 303 -14.29 -25.17 -18.39
N ALA A 304 -15.17 -26.17 -18.37
CA ALA A 304 -15.41 -27.08 -19.50
C ALA A 304 -16.01 -26.38 -20.73
N SER A 305 -16.65 -25.23 -20.55
CA SER A 305 -17.27 -24.45 -21.63
C SER A 305 -16.25 -23.61 -22.42
N PHE A 306 -15.04 -23.41 -21.87
CA PHE A 306 -14.02 -22.57 -22.50
C PHE A 306 -13.03 -23.40 -23.33
N SER A 307 -12.64 -22.85 -24.48
CA SER A 307 -11.53 -23.36 -25.28
C SER A 307 -10.22 -22.71 -24.82
N LYS A 308 -9.08 -23.23 -25.30
CA LYS A 308 -7.76 -22.65 -24.99
C LYS A 308 -7.58 -21.23 -25.52
N GLN A 309 -8.39 -20.81 -26.49
CA GLN A 309 -8.34 -19.50 -27.16
C GLN A 309 -9.56 -18.63 -26.84
N SER A 310 -10.39 -19.03 -25.87
CA SER A 310 -11.57 -18.27 -25.46
C SER A 310 -11.21 -16.85 -25.04
N SER A 311 -12.03 -15.91 -25.50
CA SER A 311 -12.03 -14.52 -25.03
C SER A 311 -13.14 -14.36 -24.00
N ILE A 312 -12.80 -13.98 -22.78
CA ILE A 312 -13.75 -13.88 -21.66
C ILE A 312 -13.87 -12.41 -21.27
N PHE A 313 -15.09 -11.88 -21.25
CA PHE A 313 -15.40 -10.53 -20.80
C PHE A 313 -16.07 -10.56 -19.44
N LEU A 314 -15.44 -9.91 -18.47
CA LEU A 314 -16.02 -9.65 -17.16
C LEU A 314 -17.05 -8.53 -17.26
N VAL A 315 -18.25 -8.81 -16.76
CA VAL A 315 -19.40 -7.91 -16.80
C VAL A 315 -20.08 -7.86 -15.43
N GLY A 316 -20.65 -6.69 -15.11
CA GLY A 316 -21.33 -6.47 -13.83
C GLY A 316 -20.37 -6.52 -12.65
N CYS A 317 -19.16 -6.00 -12.81
CA CYS A 317 -18.16 -5.89 -11.75
C CYS A 317 -17.56 -4.49 -11.80
N PRO A 318 -17.62 -3.68 -10.72
CA PRO A 318 -16.90 -2.43 -10.69
C PRO A 318 -15.38 -2.69 -10.68
N ARG A 319 -14.57 -1.78 -11.22
CA ARG A 319 -13.09 -1.92 -11.16
C ARG A 319 -12.56 -1.87 -9.72
N TYR A 320 -13.25 -1.14 -8.84
CA TYR A 320 -12.90 -0.95 -7.44
C TYR A 320 -14.11 -1.03 -6.52
N VAL A 321 -13.89 -1.44 -5.28
CA VAL A 321 -14.78 -1.17 -4.16
C VAL A 321 -14.22 0.04 -3.41
N ASN A 322 -14.73 1.22 -3.73
CA ASN A 322 -14.13 2.49 -3.31
C ASN A 322 -12.66 2.59 -3.77
N TRP A 323 -11.67 2.45 -2.88
CA TRP A 323 -10.24 2.43 -3.24
C TRP A 323 -9.64 1.02 -3.38
N ALA A 324 -10.37 -0.05 -3.01
CA ALA A 324 -9.85 -1.41 -3.10
C ALA A 324 -10.03 -1.97 -4.52
N PRO A 325 -8.96 -2.21 -5.29
CA PRO A 325 -9.07 -2.75 -6.65
C PRO A 325 -9.65 -4.16 -6.64
N ILE A 326 -10.56 -4.45 -7.56
CA ILE A 326 -11.01 -5.81 -7.88
C ILE A 326 -10.17 -6.33 -9.04
N TYR A 327 -10.19 -5.64 -10.17
CA TYR A 327 -9.29 -5.82 -11.30
C TYR A 327 -8.95 -4.41 -11.81
N ASP A 328 -7.71 -3.97 -11.59
CA ASP A 328 -7.23 -2.61 -11.87
C ASP A 328 -7.20 -2.33 -13.38
N GLY A 329 -7.08 -3.40 -14.18
CA GLY A 329 -7.21 -3.35 -15.63
C GLY A 329 -7.52 -4.70 -16.27
N VAL A 330 -7.63 -4.67 -17.60
CA VAL A 330 -7.80 -5.88 -18.44
C VAL A 330 -6.66 -6.88 -18.27
N TRP A 331 -5.47 -6.42 -17.91
CA TRP A 331 -4.31 -7.29 -17.67
C TRP A 331 -4.51 -8.16 -16.43
N ASP A 332 -5.02 -7.61 -15.34
CA ASP A 332 -5.25 -8.36 -14.09
C ASP A 332 -6.24 -9.50 -14.31
N PHE A 333 -7.35 -9.18 -14.99
CA PHE A 333 -8.37 -10.16 -15.31
C PHE A 333 -7.89 -11.19 -16.34
N GLY A 334 -7.18 -10.74 -17.39
CA GLY A 334 -6.57 -11.62 -18.39
C GLY A 334 -5.61 -12.63 -17.77
N MET A 335 -4.68 -12.16 -16.94
CA MET A 335 -3.74 -13.02 -16.22
C MET A 335 -4.47 -13.99 -15.29
N MET A 336 -5.49 -13.52 -14.57
CA MET A 336 -6.32 -14.40 -13.73
C MET A 336 -6.96 -15.52 -14.55
N CYS A 337 -7.59 -15.20 -15.69
CA CYS A 337 -8.18 -16.21 -16.57
C CYS A 337 -7.15 -17.23 -17.06
N GLN A 338 -5.97 -16.76 -17.49
CA GLN A 338 -4.89 -17.63 -17.97
C GLN A 338 -4.38 -18.57 -16.87
N MET A 339 -4.21 -18.06 -15.65
CA MET A 339 -3.78 -18.84 -14.49
C MET A 339 -4.84 -19.88 -14.09
N MET A 340 -6.11 -19.48 -13.98
CA MET A 340 -7.18 -20.36 -13.49
C MET A 340 -7.58 -21.43 -14.52
N LEU A 341 -7.59 -21.08 -15.81
CA LEU A 341 -7.88 -22.04 -16.88
C LEU A 341 -6.65 -22.83 -17.33
N ASN A 342 -5.45 -22.46 -16.87
CA ASN A 342 -4.17 -23.04 -17.26
C ASN A 342 -3.95 -23.00 -18.78
N SER A 343 -4.15 -21.83 -19.39
CA SER A 343 -3.96 -21.61 -20.82
C SER A 343 -3.48 -20.18 -21.08
N ARG A 344 -2.32 -20.03 -21.73
CA ARG A 344 -1.74 -18.72 -22.06
C ARG A 344 -2.48 -17.99 -23.18
N ASP A 345 -3.23 -18.73 -24.00
CA ASP A 345 -3.91 -18.18 -25.17
C ASP A 345 -5.33 -17.67 -24.84
N VAL A 346 -5.81 -17.89 -23.62
CA VAL A 346 -7.07 -17.31 -23.13
C VAL A 346 -6.87 -15.81 -22.94
N LYS A 347 -7.86 -15.03 -23.37
CA LYS A 347 -7.87 -13.58 -23.22
C LYS A 347 -8.94 -13.16 -22.22
N GLY A 348 -8.62 -12.20 -21.37
CA GLY A 348 -9.58 -11.57 -20.46
C GLY A 348 -9.78 -10.11 -20.81
N GLY A 349 -11.02 -9.66 -20.81
CA GLY A 349 -11.42 -8.26 -20.97
C GLY A 349 -12.40 -7.85 -19.88
N VAL A 350 -12.50 -6.56 -19.61
CA VAL A 350 -13.50 -5.97 -18.72
C VAL A 350 -14.28 -4.98 -19.55
N VAL A 351 -15.61 -5.02 -19.48
CA VAL A 351 -16.43 -4.08 -20.24
C VAL A 351 -16.22 -2.67 -19.73
N CYS A 352 -15.80 -1.78 -20.63
CA CYS A 352 -15.50 -0.38 -20.33
C CYS A 352 -15.55 0.50 -21.59
N ASP A 353 -15.52 1.81 -21.38
CA ASP A 353 -15.50 2.88 -22.38
C ASP A 353 -14.37 2.82 -23.42
N ARG A 354 -13.29 2.08 -23.14
CA ARG A 354 -12.15 1.91 -24.05
C ARG A 354 -12.37 0.92 -25.17
N LEU A 355 -13.45 0.15 -25.14
CA LEU A 355 -13.70 -0.86 -26.15
C LEU A 355 -14.12 -0.21 -27.48
N ALA A 356 -13.54 -0.67 -28.57
CA ALA A 356 -13.97 -0.41 -29.93
C ALA A 356 -14.55 -1.70 -30.51
N LEU A 357 -15.78 -1.62 -31.01
CA LEU A 357 -16.53 -2.78 -31.49
C LEU A 357 -16.58 -2.81 -33.00
N SER A 358 -16.47 -4.00 -33.57
CA SER A 358 -16.66 -4.29 -34.98
C SER A 358 -17.40 -5.61 -35.14
N LYS A 359 -17.85 -5.92 -36.36
CA LYS A 359 -18.60 -7.16 -36.65
C LYS A 359 -17.83 -8.43 -36.29
N GLU A 360 -16.51 -8.42 -36.44
CA GLU A 360 -15.66 -9.62 -36.29
C GLU A 360 -14.91 -9.68 -34.95
N LYS A 361 -14.72 -8.53 -34.29
CA LYS A 361 -13.87 -8.42 -33.10
C LYS A 361 -14.24 -7.26 -32.20
N ILE A 362 -13.79 -7.37 -30.95
CA ILE A 362 -13.74 -6.31 -29.94
C ILE A 362 -12.28 -5.95 -29.72
N GLN A 363 -11.95 -4.67 -29.60
CA GLN A 363 -10.59 -4.18 -29.31
C GLN A 363 -10.60 -3.30 -28.07
N ASP A 364 -9.71 -3.53 -27.10
CA ASP A 364 -9.48 -2.57 -26.00
C ASP A 364 -8.41 -1.56 -26.44
N ILE A 365 -8.76 -0.27 -26.46
CA ILE A 365 -7.87 0.81 -26.90
C ILE A 365 -7.54 1.73 -25.73
N SER A 366 -6.27 1.78 -25.35
CA SER A 366 -5.77 2.69 -24.32
C SER A 366 -4.81 3.69 -24.94
N LYS A 367 -5.11 4.99 -24.83
CA LYS A 367 -4.28 6.10 -25.36
C LYS A 367 -3.86 5.91 -26.83
N GLY A 368 -4.75 5.38 -27.67
CA GLY A 368 -4.52 5.16 -29.10
C GLY A 368 -3.83 3.83 -29.45
N PHE A 369 -3.42 3.04 -28.45
CA PHE A 369 -2.83 1.72 -28.67
C PHE A 369 -3.86 0.61 -28.44
N THR A 370 -3.91 -0.36 -29.35
CA THR A 370 -4.68 -1.59 -29.12
C THR A 370 -3.97 -2.43 -28.07
N VAL A 371 -4.57 -2.53 -26.90
CA VAL A 371 -4.09 -3.32 -25.77
C VAL A 371 -4.32 -4.81 -26.01
N GLU A 372 -5.53 -5.15 -26.47
CA GLU A 372 -5.91 -6.54 -26.76
C GLU A 372 -7.02 -6.60 -27.82
N THR A 373 -7.11 -7.71 -28.54
CA THR A 373 -8.16 -7.99 -29.52
C THR A 373 -8.83 -9.34 -29.25
N TYR A 374 -10.15 -9.30 -29.14
CA TYR A 374 -11.02 -10.44 -28.84
C TYR A 374 -11.86 -10.75 -30.07
N ARG A 375 -11.77 -11.96 -30.61
CA ARG A 375 -12.40 -12.33 -31.89
C ARG A 375 -13.62 -13.21 -31.66
N PHE A 376 -14.69 -12.93 -32.39
CA PHE A 376 -15.85 -13.82 -32.48
C PHE A 376 -15.51 -15.08 -33.30
N PRO A 377 -16.18 -16.23 -33.08
CA PRO A 377 -17.33 -16.44 -32.18
C PRO A 377 -16.97 -16.90 -30.76
N ASP A 378 -15.68 -17.01 -30.43
CA ASP A 378 -15.21 -17.55 -29.15
C ASP A 378 -15.13 -16.50 -28.03
N VAL A 379 -16.13 -15.61 -28.01
CA VAL A 379 -16.33 -14.62 -26.95
C VAL A 379 -17.35 -15.15 -25.94
N PHE A 380 -17.03 -15.01 -24.66
CA PHE A 380 -17.86 -15.39 -23.54
C PHE A 380 -18.02 -14.20 -22.60
N ILE A 381 -19.22 -14.00 -22.07
CA ILE A 381 -19.49 -13.05 -21.02
C ILE A 381 -19.56 -13.81 -19.71
N LEU A 382 -18.77 -13.37 -18.73
CA LEU A 382 -18.82 -13.82 -17.35
C LEU A 382 -19.42 -12.71 -16.50
N HIS A 383 -20.65 -12.91 -16.03
CA HIS A 383 -21.38 -11.89 -15.28
C HIS A 383 -21.28 -12.16 -13.78
N THR A 384 -20.71 -11.20 -13.04
CA THR A 384 -20.35 -11.41 -11.63
C THR A 384 -21.57 -11.59 -10.72
N TYR A 385 -22.59 -10.73 -10.81
CA TYR A 385 -23.78 -10.84 -9.93
C TYR A 385 -24.73 -12.00 -10.28
N ARG A 386 -24.81 -12.37 -11.56
CA ARG A 386 -25.69 -13.47 -12.01
C ARG A 386 -25.02 -14.83 -11.90
N HIS A 387 -23.72 -14.86 -11.60
CA HIS A 387 -22.90 -16.07 -11.58
C HIS A 387 -23.02 -16.90 -12.87
N GLU A 388 -23.19 -16.21 -14.01
CA GLU A 388 -23.45 -16.86 -15.29
C GLU A 388 -22.31 -16.67 -16.28
N VAL A 389 -22.13 -17.67 -17.14
CA VAL A 389 -21.26 -17.63 -18.30
C VAL A 389 -22.10 -17.83 -19.55
N LYS A 390 -22.05 -16.87 -20.47
CA LYS A 390 -22.80 -16.93 -21.73
C LYS A 390 -21.87 -16.78 -22.92
N LYS A 391 -21.90 -17.73 -23.87
CA LYS A 391 -21.23 -17.57 -25.16
C LYS A 391 -21.99 -16.55 -26.00
N VAL A 392 -21.25 -15.62 -26.61
CA VAL A 392 -21.78 -14.56 -27.48
C VAL A 392 -21.08 -14.68 -28.83
N PRO A 393 -21.75 -15.25 -29.85
CA PRO A 393 -21.10 -15.61 -31.10
C PRO A 393 -20.81 -14.42 -32.02
N ASP A 394 -21.42 -13.27 -31.76
CA ASP A 394 -21.30 -12.07 -32.57
C ASP A 394 -21.53 -10.80 -31.74
N VAL A 395 -21.20 -9.66 -32.35
CA VAL A 395 -21.32 -8.34 -31.72
C VAL A 395 -22.75 -7.94 -31.39
N ALA A 396 -23.74 -8.41 -32.16
CA ALA A 396 -25.14 -8.11 -31.91
C ALA A 396 -25.61 -8.80 -30.62
N SER A 397 -25.26 -10.08 -30.46
CA SER A 397 -25.50 -10.87 -29.24
C SER A 397 -24.78 -10.30 -28.02
N PHE A 398 -23.57 -9.77 -28.22
CA PHE A 398 -22.82 -9.08 -27.17
C PHE A 398 -23.53 -7.80 -26.72
N LEU A 399 -23.91 -6.92 -27.65
CA LEU A 399 -24.63 -5.68 -27.36
C LEU A 399 -26.01 -5.95 -26.72
N GLN A 400 -26.76 -6.92 -27.26
CA GLN A 400 -28.05 -7.33 -26.72
C GLN A 400 -27.92 -7.80 -25.26
N TYR A 401 -26.87 -8.58 -24.96
CA TYR A 401 -26.63 -9.01 -23.58
C TYR A 401 -26.31 -7.83 -22.65
N LEU A 402 -25.55 -6.83 -23.11
CA LEU A 402 -25.26 -5.64 -22.30
C LEU A 402 -26.52 -4.82 -22.01
N GLU A 403 -27.45 -4.77 -22.96
CA GLU A 403 -28.74 -4.10 -22.85
C GLU A 403 -29.69 -4.83 -21.88
N ASP A 404 -29.89 -6.14 -22.08
CA ASP A 404 -30.79 -6.99 -21.28
C ASP A 404 -30.21 -7.35 -19.89
N GLY A 405 -28.89 -7.22 -19.75
CA GLY A 405 -28.14 -7.57 -18.55
C GLY A 405 -28.46 -6.68 -17.34
N GLY A 406 -29.16 -5.56 -17.52
CA GLY A 406 -29.42 -4.57 -16.46
C GLY A 406 -28.15 -3.85 -16.02
N LEU A 407 -27.19 -3.71 -16.95
CA LEU A 407 -25.89 -3.05 -16.76
C LEU A 407 -25.96 -1.56 -17.08
N LEU A 408 -26.90 -1.21 -17.96
CA LEU A 408 -27.32 0.16 -18.23
C LEU A 408 -27.70 0.87 -16.94
N ASP A 409 -27.28 2.12 -16.79
CA ASP A 409 -27.48 3.00 -15.63
C ASP A 409 -26.70 2.61 -14.35
N LYS A 410 -26.14 1.40 -14.24
CA LYS A 410 -25.35 0.97 -13.06
C LYS A 410 -23.85 0.85 -13.31
N PHE A 411 -23.43 0.34 -14.47
CA PHE A 411 -22.04 0.06 -14.79
C PHE A 411 -21.64 0.51 -16.20
N LEU A 412 -22.61 0.81 -17.05
CA LEU A 412 -22.41 1.26 -18.42
C LEU A 412 -23.29 2.48 -18.72
N ASP A 413 -22.68 3.49 -19.33
CA ASP A 413 -23.40 4.67 -19.82
C ASP A 413 -24.26 4.30 -21.04
N LYS A 414 -25.50 4.83 -21.08
CA LYS A 414 -26.40 4.70 -22.22
C LYS A 414 -25.79 5.28 -23.49
N ASP A 415 -25.12 6.43 -23.37
CA ASP A 415 -24.51 7.11 -24.51
C ASP A 415 -23.38 6.28 -25.12
N LEU A 416 -22.65 5.53 -24.27
CA LEU A 416 -21.60 4.62 -24.71
C LEU A 416 -22.17 3.42 -25.48
N LEU A 417 -23.27 2.82 -25.00
CA LEU A 417 -23.92 1.72 -25.70
C LEU A 417 -24.44 2.16 -27.07
N GLU A 418 -25.04 3.35 -27.16
CA GLU A 418 -25.52 3.93 -28.41
C GLU A 418 -24.36 4.25 -29.37
N ALA A 419 -23.24 4.77 -28.87
CA ALA A 419 -22.04 5.00 -29.67
C ALA A 419 -21.50 3.68 -30.26
N TRP A 420 -21.51 2.60 -29.47
CA TRP A 420 -21.13 1.27 -29.91
C TRP A 420 -22.07 0.67 -30.95
N LYS A 421 -23.39 0.81 -30.78
CA LYS A 421 -24.38 0.41 -31.79
C LYS A 421 -24.11 1.13 -33.12
N LYS A 422 -23.82 2.43 -33.09
CA LYS A 422 -23.46 3.22 -34.28
C LYS A 422 -22.15 2.77 -34.93
N GLN A 423 -21.12 2.44 -34.14
CA GLN A 423 -19.84 1.94 -34.69
C GLN A 423 -20.00 0.65 -35.49
N VAL A 424 -20.95 -0.21 -35.09
CA VAL A 424 -21.17 -1.54 -35.70
C VAL A 424 -22.13 -1.48 -36.90
N SER A 425 -22.99 -0.46 -36.97
CA SER A 425 -23.92 -0.25 -38.10
C SER A 425 -23.26 0.32 -39.35
N HIS A 426 -22.07 0.92 -39.20
CA HIS A 426 -21.18 1.31 -40.30
C HIS A 426 -20.15 0.20 -40.57
#